data_AF-A0A7W0EYM4-F1
#
_entry.id   AF-A0A7W0EYM4-F1
#
_cell.length_a   1.000
_cell.length_b   1.000
_cell.length_c   1.000
_cell.angle_alpha   90.00
_cell.angle_beta   90.00
_cell.angle_gamma   90.00
#
_symmetry.space_group_name_H-M   'P 1'
#
loop_
_entity.id
_entity.type
_entity.pdbx_description
1 polymer ?
#
loop_
_entity_poly.entity_id
_entity_poly.type
_entity_poly.pdbx_seq_one_letter_code
_entity_poly.pdbx_strand_id
1 'polypeptide(L)'
;MRTWIALFIFLGLMLPVPAEDNSSSGGKTTKNAKILLSPIKPMKTMEFKPVTAVQIRKPLAIKLERLRPILPSPTLPKPKGPDPSAILDLSDVIDDPSLLEDLAMVCGWDSHLILQDTAAPHVFYYIPREFLLKRDPDGYRFNVQYNTRAEPGQPSVMLTAELEAPHRSGDVNLLKSIMRQALGLKATDPLDIKALPGLGATADLQSLATGLALTADRIHLTVPAYLKQVFRMTLSLTQDETEEVLAQVSRDGLVGSLNVKVMDTVIPIPIRIQYQEFSGPRLKGFDEWSEGKSIASLENITDFPLNIDSINAYRLQEGNLERVSKKLKPMDMEPGKTKPLSLPTSEKLLGDHLMVTWMGLTLDGNCENCIKKIDLKARKGVGLAPGSKIHLEAIPAIFEEFGLYKLIVHVQSPYFTANGTEVQEQETTLSSDKNQNEDLQIFVPSNKGNEPLLYKYRLEVVTETGETRMEPDWTEARKLTQFFGSNQVSALFPDTQSPVMTPDPSESPDSEGSKDTTEPKDTTTAPEENQGE
;
A
#
# COMPACT_ATOMS: atom_id res chain seq x y z
N MET A 1 57.30 29.48 18.10
CA MET A 1 57.13 30.34 19.28
C MET A 1 55.64 30.63 19.44
N ARG A 2 54.94 29.92 20.35
CA ARG A 2 53.68 30.33 21.03
C ARG A 2 53.10 29.12 21.79
N THR A 3 53.34 29.20 23.09
CA THR A 3 52.60 28.77 24.28
C THR A 3 51.28 28.00 24.16
N TRP A 4 51.22 27.00 25.05
CA TRP A 4 50.09 26.22 25.56
C TRP A 4 48.97 27.05 26.21
N ILE A 5 47.75 26.50 26.27
CA ILE A 5 46.98 26.22 27.51
C ILE A 5 45.79 25.31 27.15
N ALA A 6 45.61 24.26 27.95
CA ALA A 6 44.49 23.33 27.94
C ALA A 6 43.38 23.79 28.90
N LEU A 7 42.14 23.36 28.68
CA LEU A 7 41.22 23.01 29.78
C LEU A 7 40.13 22.04 29.29
N PHE A 8 40.21 20.80 29.78
CA PHE A 8 39.10 19.86 29.90
C PHE A 8 38.44 20.10 31.27
N ILE A 9 37.11 19.96 31.36
CA ILE A 9 36.32 19.44 32.49
C ILE A 9 34.83 19.72 32.19
N PHE A 10 34.00 18.68 32.08
CA PHE A 10 32.83 18.59 32.95
C PHE A 10 32.38 17.13 33.10
N LEU A 11 32.09 16.81 34.36
CA LEU A 11 31.83 15.52 34.98
C LEU A 11 30.36 15.55 35.46
N GLY A 12 29.66 14.43 35.38
CA GLY A 12 28.37 14.22 36.05
C GLY A 12 28.08 12.72 36.07
N LEU A 13 28.67 11.94 36.98
CA LEU A 13 28.21 11.62 38.35
C LEU A 13 26.77 11.09 38.41
N MET A 14 26.66 9.75 38.52
CA MET A 14 25.64 9.08 39.33
C MET A 14 26.34 7.96 40.11
N LEU A 15 26.36 8.10 41.43
CA LEU A 15 26.83 7.12 42.41
C LEU A 15 25.68 6.21 42.87
N PRO A 16 25.98 5.01 43.40
CA PRO A 16 25.02 4.02 43.92
C PRO A 16 24.80 4.21 45.44
N VAL A 17 24.08 3.26 46.08
CA VAL A 17 24.02 2.87 47.54
C VAL A 17 22.54 2.77 48.05
N PRO A 18 22.15 1.88 49.00
CA PRO A 18 22.56 0.49 49.28
C PRO A 18 21.36 -0.46 49.60
N ALA A 19 21.70 -1.69 49.96
CA ALA A 19 20.85 -2.69 50.61
C ALA A 19 20.62 -2.41 52.10
N GLU A 20 19.49 -2.89 52.64
CA GLU A 20 19.37 -3.23 54.06
C GLU A 20 18.42 -4.41 54.28
N ASP A 21 18.83 -5.28 55.21
CA ASP A 21 18.23 -6.54 55.63
C ASP A 21 16.90 -6.37 56.37
N ASN A 22 16.05 -7.40 56.30
CA ASN A 22 15.38 -7.86 57.52
C ASN A 22 14.98 -9.33 57.46
N SER A 23 15.47 -10.05 58.47
CA SER A 23 15.20 -11.45 58.77
C SER A 23 13.80 -11.67 59.32
N SER A 24 13.17 -12.80 58.98
CA SER A 24 12.29 -13.50 59.90
C SER A 24 12.20 -14.98 59.53
N SER A 25 12.46 -15.81 60.54
CA SER A 25 12.57 -17.26 60.52
C SER A 25 11.24 -17.99 60.28
N GLY A 26 11.32 -19.15 59.63
CA GLY A 26 10.24 -20.12 59.60
C GLY A 26 10.65 -21.38 58.85
N GLY A 27 11.29 -22.31 59.55
CA GLY A 27 11.80 -23.55 58.94
C GLY A 27 10.70 -24.51 58.50
N LYS A 28 11.01 -25.33 57.48
CA LYS A 28 10.96 -26.80 57.54
C LYS A 28 11.24 -27.42 56.16
N THR A 29 11.95 -28.55 56.22
CA THR A 29 11.93 -29.68 55.28
C THR A 29 12.51 -29.48 53.88
N THR A 30 13.79 -29.85 53.79
CA THR A 30 14.46 -30.55 52.68
C THR A 30 13.51 -31.45 51.87
N LYS A 31 13.28 -31.08 50.62
CA LYS A 31 12.94 -32.01 49.53
C LYS A 31 13.92 -31.80 48.40
N ASN A 32 14.72 -32.82 48.13
CA ASN A 32 15.57 -32.93 46.95
C ASN A 32 14.73 -32.68 45.70
N ALA A 33 14.82 -31.48 45.12
CA ALA A 33 14.31 -31.20 43.80
C ALA A 33 15.22 -31.90 42.78
N LYS A 34 14.82 -33.12 42.44
CA LYS A 34 15.31 -33.87 41.30
C LYS A 34 15.08 -32.97 40.07
N ILE A 35 16.15 -32.34 39.58
CA ILE A 35 16.13 -31.61 38.30
C ILE A 35 15.78 -32.64 37.24
N LEU A 36 14.50 -32.68 36.88
CA LEU A 36 14.00 -33.39 35.71
C LEU A 36 14.52 -32.61 34.50
N LEU A 37 15.72 -32.97 34.06
CA LEU A 37 16.18 -32.76 32.70
C LEU A 37 15.09 -33.34 31.80
N SER A 38 14.24 -32.46 31.28
CA SER A 38 13.25 -32.84 30.29
C SER A 38 14.02 -33.43 29.12
N PRO A 39 13.69 -34.64 28.65
CA PRO A 39 14.39 -35.24 27.52
C PRO A 39 14.26 -34.27 26.34
N ILE A 40 15.41 -33.80 25.84
CA ILE A 40 15.49 -33.07 24.58
C ILE A 40 14.81 -33.98 23.55
N LYS A 41 13.60 -33.61 23.11
CA LYS A 41 12.88 -34.38 22.09
C LYS A 41 13.84 -34.52 20.90
N PRO A 42 14.19 -35.74 20.47
CA PRO A 42 15.03 -35.92 19.30
C PRO A 42 14.35 -35.20 18.14
N MET A 43 15.05 -34.24 17.52
CA MET A 43 14.56 -33.57 16.32
C MET A 43 14.20 -34.66 15.32
N LYS A 44 12.92 -34.70 14.94
CA LYS A 44 12.42 -35.62 13.92
C LYS A 44 13.30 -35.45 12.69
N THR A 45 13.94 -36.55 12.26
CA THR A 45 14.83 -36.57 11.09
C THR A 45 14.05 -36.01 9.91
N MET A 46 14.46 -34.85 9.43
CA MET A 46 13.79 -34.18 8.33
C MET A 46 14.31 -34.80 7.02
N GLU A 47 13.40 -35.21 6.14
CA GLU A 47 13.74 -35.86 4.87
C GLU A 47 14.16 -34.83 3.81
N PHE A 48 15.27 -35.11 3.13
CA PHE A 48 15.76 -34.30 2.01
C PHE A 48 15.30 -34.93 0.70
N LYS A 49 14.96 -34.08 -0.27
CA LYS A 49 14.95 -34.54 -1.66
C LYS A 49 16.40 -34.83 -2.08
N PRO A 50 16.62 -35.78 -3.01
CA PRO A 50 17.94 -35.99 -3.58
C PRO A 50 18.48 -34.68 -4.17
N VAL A 51 19.74 -34.40 -3.87
CA VAL A 51 20.46 -33.26 -4.42
C VAL A 51 20.51 -33.41 -5.93
N THR A 52 20.09 -32.39 -6.66
CA THR A 52 20.05 -32.41 -8.13
C THR A 52 21.17 -31.52 -8.65
N ALA A 53 22.11 -32.12 -9.37
CA ALA A 53 23.17 -31.38 -10.04
C ALA A 53 22.57 -30.56 -11.18
N VAL A 54 22.89 -29.27 -11.23
CA VAL A 54 22.39 -28.36 -12.25
C VAL A 54 23.18 -28.58 -13.55
N GLN A 55 22.46 -28.65 -14.67
CA GLN A 55 23.08 -28.79 -15.99
C GLN A 55 23.29 -27.42 -16.64
N ILE A 56 24.54 -26.96 -16.66
CA ILE A 56 24.99 -25.78 -17.39
C ILE A 56 25.90 -26.25 -18.53
N ARG A 57 25.57 -25.83 -19.75
CA ARG A 57 26.34 -26.17 -20.95
C ARG A 57 27.74 -25.59 -20.86
N LYS A 58 28.72 -26.41 -21.24
CA LYS A 58 30.12 -25.98 -21.30
C LYS A 58 30.37 -25.09 -22.53
N PRO A 59 31.33 -24.15 -22.49
CA PRO A 59 31.62 -23.22 -23.58
C PRO A 59 31.89 -23.88 -24.93
N LEU A 60 32.47 -25.08 -24.94
CA LEU A 60 32.77 -25.82 -26.17
C LEU A 60 31.50 -26.25 -26.93
N ALA A 61 30.35 -26.30 -26.27
CA ALA A 61 29.07 -26.71 -26.84
C ALA A 61 28.22 -25.53 -27.34
N ILE A 62 28.56 -24.28 -27.01
CA ILE A 62 27.77 -23.10 -27.38
C ILE A 62 28.66 -22.02 -27.99
N LYS A 63 28.30 -21.57 -29.18
CA LYS A 63 28.87 -20.36 -29.75
C LYS A 63 28.13 -19.13 -29.21
N LEU A 64 28.72 -18.45 -28.23
CA LEU A 64 28.24 -17.16 -27.74
C LEU A 64 28.75 -16.03 -28.64
N GLU A 65 28.33 -16.03 -29.91
CA GLU A 65 28.89 -15.18 -30.98
C GLU A 65 28.72 -13.67 -30.71
N ARG A 66 27.72 -13.29 -29.90
CA ARG A 66 27.46 -11.91 -29.50
C ARG A 66 28.38 -11.41 -28.40
N LEU A 67 29.00 -12.31 -27.64
CA LEU A 67 29.85 -11.96 -26.51
C LEU A 67 31.32 -11.88 -26.93
N ARG A 68 32.01 -10.92 -26.35
CA ARG A 68 33.45 -10.77 -26.50
C ARG A 68 34.16 -11.74 -25.57
N PRO A 69 35.20 -12.43 -26.03
CA PRO A 69 35.93 -13.39 -25.20
C PRO A 69 36.65 -12.68 -24.06
N ILE A 70 36.62 -13.30 -22.88
CA ILE A 70 37.39 -12.84 -21.72
C ILE A 70 38.79 -13.44 -21.84
N LEU A 71 39.72 -12.64 -22.34
CA LEU A 71 41.12 -13.05 -22.48
C LEU A 71 41.92 -12.64 -21.23
N PRO A 72 42.84 -13.48 -20.74
CA PRO A 72 43.77 -13.09 -19.70
C PRO A 72 44.63 -11.93 -20.20
N SER A 73 44.43 -10.74 -19.66
CA SER A 73 45.21 -9.55 -19.99
C SER A 73 45.86 -9.00 -18.71
N PRO A 74 47.16 -8.60 -18.75
CA PRO A 74 47.82 -7.98 -17.61
C PRO A 74 47.22 -6.61 -17.25
N THR A 75 46.49 -5.99 -18.17
CA THR A 75 45.80 -4.71 -17.94
C THR A 75 44.34 -4.87 -18.33
N LEU A 76 43.44 -4.78 -17.34
CA LEU A 76 42.01 -4.88 -17.58
C LEU A 76 41.51 -3.55 -18.18
N PRO A 77 40.81 -3.57 -19.33
CA PRO A 77 40.19 -2.38 -19.90
C PRO A 77 39.17 -1.79 -18.93
N LYS A 78 39.09 -0.45 -18.89
CA LYS A 78 38.12 0.25 -18.05
C LYS A 78 36.70 0.11 -18.65
N PRO A 79 35.66 -0.08 -17.81
CA PRO A 79 34.28 -0.16 -18.27
C PRO A 79 33.84 1.12 -18.99
N LYS A 80 33.08 0.97 -20.09
CA LYS A 80 32.48 2.10 -20.83
C LYS A 80 30.95 2.12 -20.79
N GLY A 81 30.33 1.09 -20.20
CA GLY A 81 28.88 0.95 -20.10
C GLY A 81 28.35 -0.28 -20.84
N PRO A 82 27.10 -0.66 -20.55
CA PRO A 82 26.43 -1.82 -21.15
C PRO A 82 26.29 -1.68 -22.67
N ASP A 83 26.49 -2.78 -23.40
CA ASP A 83 26.32 -2.89 -24.85
C ASP A 83 25.03 -3.67 -25.16
N PRO A 84 23.98 -3.04 -25.72
CA PRO A 84 22.71 -3.70 -25.99
C PRO A 84 22.79 -4.72 -27.14
N SER A 85 23.90 -4.76 -27.89
CA SER A 85 24.14 -5.77 -28.92
C SER A 85 24.80 -7.06 -28.37
N ALA A 86 25.41 -6.97 -27.19
CA ALA A 86 26.11 -8.07 -26.52
C ALA A 86 25.27 -8.61 -25.34
N ILE A 87 24.07 -9.12 -25.66
CA ILE A 87 23.15 -9.76 -24.71
C ILE A 87 23.50 -11.25 -24.56
N LEU A 88 23.51 -11.72 -23.31
CA LEU A 88 23.44 -13.13 -22.95
C LEU A 88 22.06 -13.43 -22.37
N ASP A 89 21.37 -14.39 -23.00
CA ASP A 89 20.23 -15.08 -22.42
C ASP A 89 20.73 -16.34 -21.71
N LEU A 90 20.42 -16.48 -20.42
CA LEU A 90 20.87 -17.65 -19.65
C LEU A 90 20.19 -18.95 -20.09
N SER A 91 19.04 -18.90 -20.76
CA SER A 91 18.40 -20.08 -21.34
C SER A 91 19.21 -20.69 -22.49
N ASP A 92 20.12 -19.93 -23.10
CA ASP A 92 21.05 -20.46 -24.11
C ASP A 92 22.12 -21.37 -23.49
N VAL A 93 22.45 -21.13 -22.20
CA VAL A 93 23.55 -21.80 -21.48
C VAL A 93 23.08 -22.74 -20.36
N ILE A 94 21.84 -22.66 -19.91
CA ILE A 94 21.26 -23.53 -18.88
C ILE A 94 20.36 -24.56 -19.55
N ASP A 95 20.66 -25.85 -19.36
CA ASP A 95 19.80 -26.96 -19.82
C ASP A 95 18.77 -27.38 -18.76
N ASP A 96 19.00 -27.02 -17.50
CA ASP A 96 18.12 -27.37 -16.39
C ASP A 96 16.87 -26.45 -16.33
N PRO A 97 15.67 -26.94 -16.69
CA PRO A 97 14.46 -26.12 -16.68
C PRO A 97 14.06 -25.71 -15.25
N SER A 98 14.39 -26.50 -14.24
CA SER A 98 14.10 -26.15 -12.84
C SER A 98 14.97 -25.00 -12.35
N LEU A 99 16.20 -24.87 -12.84
CA LEU A 99 17.01 -23.68 -12.56
C LEU A 99 16.37 -22.46 -13.23
N LEU A 100 16.01 -22.52 -14.51
CA LEU A 100 15.39 -21.38 -15.20
C LEU A 100 14.09 -20.93 -14.52
N GLU A 101 13.24 -21.86 -14.09
CA GLU A 101 12.03 -21.58 -13.34
C GLU A 101 12.34 -20.92 -11.99
N ASP A 102 13.29 -21.45 -11.23
CA ASP A 102 13.73 -20.84 -9.97
C ASP A 102 14.32 -19.44 -10.21
N LEU A 103 15.13 -19.21 -11.25
CA LEU A 103 15.66 -17.88 -11.56
C LEU A 103 14.53 -16.89 -11.86
N ALA A 104 13.54 -17.32 -12.65
CA ALA A 104 12.39 -16.51 -13.04
C ALA A 104 11.43 -16.20 -11.88
N MET A 105 11.39 -17.01 -10.82
CA MET A 105 10.53 -16.77 -9.64
C MET A 105 11.29 -16.13 -8.48
N VAL A 106 12.48 -16.64 -8.21
CA VAL A 106 13.25 -16.34 -7.01
C VAL A 106 14.16 -15.15 -7.28
N CYS A 107 15.03 -15.19 -8.28
CA CYS A 107 16.08 -14.17 -8.39
C CYS A 107 15.53 -12.78 -8.78
N GLY A 108 16.17 -11.75 -8.24
CA GLY A 108 15.81 -10.35 -8.48
C GLY A 108 16.09 -9.77 -9.87
N TRP A 109 16.64 -10.58 -10.78
CA TRP A 109 17.18 -10.15 -12.06
C TRP A 109 16.60 -10.96 -13.22
N ASP A 110 16.57 -10.37 -14.41
CA ASP A 110 16.09 -11.00 -15.63
C ASP A 110 17.15 -11.95 -16.18
N SER A 111 16.80 -13.24 -16.27
CA SER A 111 17.68 -14.29 -16.82
C SER A 111 17.90 -14.19 -18.32
N HIS A 112 17.06 -13.45 -19.05
CA HIS A 112 17.14 -13.33 -20.50
C HIS A 112 17.95 -12.11 -20.96
N LEU A 113 18.30 -11.22 -20.04
CA LEU A 113 18.86 -9.92 -20.39
C LEU A 113 20.08 -9.55 -19.52
N ILE A 114 21.20 -10.25 -19.77
CA ILE A 114 22.50 -9.93 -19.18
C ILE A 114 23.38 -9.25 -20.23
N LEU A 115 23.76 -7.99 -20.01
CA LEU A 115 24.51 -7.18 -20.97
C LEU A 115 26.01 -7.20 -20.69
N GLN A 116 26.84 -7.45 -21.69
CA GLN A 116 28.29 -7.27 -21.55
C GLN A 116 28.68 -5.79 -21.71
N ASP A 117 29.78 -5.36 -21.10
CA ASP A 117 30.31 -4.01 -21.27
C ASP A 117 30.90 -3.79 -22.67
N THR A 118 30.72 -2.56 -23.19
CA THR A 118 31.17 -2.11 -24.51
C THR A 118 32.70 -2.08 -24.66
N ALA A 119 33.47 -2.11 -23.58
CA ALA A 119 34.94 -2.13 -23.64
C ALA A 119 35.58 -3.17 -22.71
N ALA A 120 34.91 -3.52 -21.62
CA ALA A 120 35.43 -4.42 -20.61
C ALA A 120 34.76 -5.80 -20.66
N PRO A 121 35.30 -6.79 -21.40
CA PRO A 121 34.63 -8.08 -21.61
C PRO A 121 34.40 -8.89 -20.33
N HIS A 122 35.11 -8.57 -19.25
CA HIS A 122 34.96 -9.19 -17.93
C HIS A 122 33.84 -8.58 -17.08
N VAL A 123 33.16 -7.52 -17.56
CA VAL A 123 32.11 -6.80 -16.83
C VAL A 123 30.77 -7.06 -17.50
N PHE A 124 29.81 -7.50 -16.70
CA PHE A 124 28.43 -7.74 -17.11
C PHE A 124 27.47 -6.89 -16.27
N TYR A 125 26.35 -6.50 -16.88
CA TYR A 125 25.29 -5.75 -16.25
C TYR A 125 24.03 -6.61 -16.21
N TYR A 126 23.48 -6.79 -15.01
CA TYR A 126 22.17 -7.41 -14.83
C TYR A 126 21.09 -6.34 -14.73
N ILE A 127 19.89 -6.74 -15.11
CA ILE A 127 18.70 -5.89 -15.13
C ILE A 127 17.70 -6.50 -14.16
N PRO A 128 17.03 -5.71 -13.32
CA PRO A 128 15.94 -6.23 -12.50
C PRO A 128 14.86 -6.89 -13.35
N ARG A 129 14.31 -8.00 -12.85
CA ARG A 129 13.18 -8.67 -13.52
C ARG A 129 11.93 -7.80 -13.51
N GLU A 130 11.70 -7.13 -12.39
CA GLU A 130 10.56 -6.25 -12.16
C GLU A 130 10.82 -5.34 -10.97
N PHE A 131 10.03 -4.28 -10.85
CA PHE A 131 9.96 -3.44 -9.67
C PHE A 131 8.63 -3.65 -8.96
N LEU A 132 8.71 -4.01 -7.69
CA LEU A 132 7.56 -4.26 -6.83
C LEU A 132 7.38 -3.14 -5.82
N LEU A 133 6.17 -3.05 -5.25
CA LEU A 133 5.92 -2.16 -4.12
C LEU A 133 6.86 -2.51 -2.95
N LYS A 134 7.57 -1.51 -2.42
CA LYS A 134 8.46 -1.70 -1.27
C LYS A 134 7.66 -1.85 0.02
N ARG A 135 8.02 -2.85 0.82
CA ARG A 135 7.46 -3.08 2.15
C ARG A 135 8.57 -3.24 3.17
N ASP A 136 8.55 -2.37 4.17
CA ASP A 136 9.45 -2.41 5.32
C ASP A 136 8.73 -3.02 6.54
N PRO A 137 9.42 -3.25 7.67
CA PRO A 137 8.77 -3.74 8.89
C PRO A 137 7.59 -2.87 9.37
N ASP A 138 7.59 -1.57 9.05
CA ASP A 138 6.51 -0.63 9.39
C ASP A 138 5.30 -0.69 8.44
N GLY A 139 5.40 -1.44 7.34
CA GLY A 139 4.35 -1.60 6.32
C GLY A 139 4.78 -1.17 4.92
N TYR A 140 3.80 -1.04 4.03
CA TYR A 140 4.03 -0.63 2.64
C TYR A 140 4.48 0.83 2.56
N ARG A 141 5.45 1.10 1.70
CA ARG A 141 5.86 2.45 1.31
C ARG A 141 4.93 2.97 0.22
N PHE A 142 3.65 3.00 0.56
CA PHE A 142 2.55 3.42 -0.27
C PHE A 142 1.71 4.43 0.51
N ASN A 143 1.46 5.59 -0.07
CA ASN A 143 0.77 6.68 0.61
C ASN A 143 -0.21 7.39 -0.33
N VAL A 144 -1.36 7.75 0.22
CA VAL A 144 -2.37 8.58 -0.46
C VAL A 144 -2.54 9.86 0.35
N GLN A 145 -2.40 11.01 -0.31
CA GLN A 145 -2.56 12.32 0.29
C GLN A 145 -3.59 13.12 -0.49
N TYR A 146 -4.67 13.53 0.17
CA TYR A 146 -5.66 14.44 -0.41
C TYR A 146 -5.23 15.89 -0.16
N ASN A 147 -5.19 16.68 -1.22
CA ASN A 147 -4.86 18.10 -1.21
C ASN A 147 -6.13 18.93 -1.39
N THR A 148 -6.10 20.18 -0.94
CA THR A 148 -7.21 21.13 -1.12
C THR A 148 -7.50 21.31 -2.60
N ARG A 149 -8.76 21.07 -2.98
CA ARG A 149 -9.20 21.17 -4.38
C ARG A 149 -9.22 22.63 -4.81
N ALA A 150 -8.54 22.96 -5.90
CA ALA A 150 -8.67 24.28 -6.53
C ALA A 150 -9.96 24.40 -7.35
N GLU A 151 -10.28 23.38 -8.17
CA GLU A 151 -11.47 23.35 -9.04
C GLU A 151 -12.02 21.92 -9.25
N PRO A 152 -13.31 21.76 -9.59
CA PRO A 152 -13.88 20.50 -10.06
C PRO A 152 -13.10 19.89 -11.24
N GLY A 153 -12.91 18.57 -11.24
CA GLY A 153 -12.17 17.83 -12.28
C GLY A 153 -10.64 17.91 -12.22
N GLN A 154 -10.04 18.80 -11.43
CA GLN A 154 -8.58 18.89 -11.31
C GLN A 154 -8.00 17.82 -10.36
N PRO A 155 -6.76 17.33 -10.62
CA PRO A 155 -6.07 16.44 -9.70
C PRO A 155 -5.92 17.09 -8.32
N SER A 156 -6.42 16.41 -7.29
CA SER A 156 -6.39 16.88 -5.90
C SER A 156 -5.87 15.79 -4.95
N VAL A 157 -5.37 14.67 -5.48
CA VAL A 157 -4.84 13.56 -4.70
C VAL A 157 -3.44 13.23 -5.21
N MET A 158 -2.50 13.06 -4.28
CA MET A 158 -1.17 12.58 -4.57
C MET A 158 -1.01 11.17 -4.01
N LEU A 159 -0.82 10.20 -4.91
CA LEU A 159 -0.48 8.84 -4.56
C LEU A 159 1.02 8.66 -4.74
N THR A 160 1.73 8.19 -3.70
CA THR A 160 3.17 7.97 -3.74
C THR A 160 3.49 6.52 -3.42
N ALA A 161 4.25 5.87 -4.31
CA ALA A 161 4.75 4.52 -4.15
C ALA A 161 6.28 4.52 -4.20
N GLU A 162 6.94 3.88 -3.25
CA GLU A 162 8.34 3.51 -3.37
C GLU A 162 8.43 2.09 -3.92
N LEU A 163 9.20 1.94 -4.99
CA LEU A 163 9.34 0.71 -5.76
C LEU A 163 10.78 0.21 -5.68
N GLU A 164 10.94 -1.09 -5.53
CA GLU A 164 12.24 -1.73 -5.37
C GLU A 164 12.27 -3.05 -6.11
N ALA A 165 13.39 -3.31 -6.78
CA ALA A 165 13.66 -4.62 -7.35
C ALA A 165 13.76 -5.66 -6.21
N PRO A 166 13.07 -6.80 -6.31
CA PRO A 166 13.30 -7.90 -5.39
C PRO A 166 14.79 -8.22 -5.37
N HIS A 167 15.38 -8.40 -4.20
CA HIS A 167 16.78 -8.80 -4.10
C HIS A 167 16.97 -9.67 -2.86
N ARG A 168 17.77 -10.73 -3.00
CA ARG A 168 18.22 -11.52 -1.86
C ARG A 168 19.73 -11.46 -1.70
N SER A 169 20.16 -11.75 -0.48
CA SER A 169 21.56 -12.07 -0.22
C SER A 169 21.96 -13.26 -1.08
N GLY A 170 22.98 -13.08 -1.92
CA GLY A 170 23.51 -14.13 -2.77
C GLY A 170 23.03 -14.16 -4.22
N ASP A 171 22.01 -13.38 -4.62
CA ASP A 171 21.51 -13.37 -6.01
C ASP A 171 22.63 -13.09 -7.03
N VAL A 172 23.48 -12.10 -6.75
CA VAL A 172 24.63 -11.75 -7.60
C VAL A 172 25.72 -12.83 -7.55
N ASN A 173 25.89 -13.51 -6.42
CA ASN A 173 26.86 -14.60 -6.30
C ASN A 173 26.41 -15.84 -7.08
N LEU A 174 25.11 -16.14 -7.09
CA LEU A 174 24.52 -17.18 -7.92
C LEU A 174 24.73 -16.86 -9.40
N LEU A 175 24.39 -15.65 -9.84
CA LEU A 175 24.62 -15.21 -11.23
C LEU A 175 26.10 -15.31 -11.60
N LYS A 176 27.01 -14.89 -10.70
CA LYS A 176 28.46 -15.01 -10.89
C LYS A 176 28.90 -16.46 -11.08
N SER A 177 28.38 -17.38 -10.28
CA SER A 177 28.69 -18.81 -10.38
C SER A 177 28.18 -19.43 -11.69
N ILE A 178 26.95 -19.12 -12.08
CA ILE A 178 26.37 -19.54 -13.38
C ILE A 178 27.25 -19.02 -14.52
N MET A 179 27.57 -17.73 -14.50
CA MET A 179 28.39 -17.07 -15.51
C MET A 179 29.79 -17.66 -15.62
N ARG A 180 30.44 -17.96 -14.50
CA ARG A 180 31.76 -18.62 -14.50
C ARG A 180 31.69 -20.00 -15.15
N GLN A 181 30.68 -20.80 -14.83
CA GLN A 181 30.52 -22.14 -15.42
C GLN A 181 30.20 -22.06 -16.92
N ALA A 182 29.24 -21.21 -17.31
CA ALA A 182 28.81 -21.02 -18.69
C ALA A 182 29.95 -20.50 -19.60
N LEU A 183 30.79 -19.60 -19.08
CA LEU A 183 31.94 -19.04 -19.80
C LEU A 183 33.24 -19.83 -19.61
N GLY A 184 33.23 -20.91 -18.80
CA GLY A 184 34.40 -21.74 -18.54
C GLY A 184 35.54 -21.01 -17.82
N LEU A 185 35.20 -20.03 -16.99
CA LEU A 185 36.14 -19.20 -16.26
C LEU A 185 36.60 -19.91 -14.98
N LYS A 186 37.89 -19.84 -14.70
CA LYS A 186 38.49 -20.26 -13.42
C LYS A 186 38.14 -19.25 -12.33
N ALA A 187 38.26 -19.65 -11.06
CA ALA A 187 38.02 -18.77 -9.91
C ALA A 187 38.87 -17.49 -9.93
N THR A 188 40.10 -17.57 -10.47
CA THR A 188 41.05 -16.46 -10.59
C THR A 188 40.76 -15.51 -11.74
N ASP A 189 39.94 -15.93 -12.72
CA ASP A 189 39.68 -15.12 -13.90
C ASP A 189 38.78 -13.92 -13.53
N PRO A 190 39.01 -12.75 -14.15
CA PRO A 190 38.24 -11.54 -13.85
C PRO A 190 36.79 -11.73 -14.30
N LEU A 191 35.87 -11.49 -13.38
CA LEU A 191 34.43 -11.42 -13.65
C LEU A 191 33.80 -10.46 -12.66
N ASP A 192 33.19 -9.41 -13.18
CA ASP A 192 32.48 -8.39 -12.41
C ASP A 192 31.03 -8.29 -12.91
N ILE A 193 30.10 -8.14 -11.97
CA ILE A 193 28.67 -8.08 -12.23
C ILE A 193 28.13 -6.82 -11.57
N LYS A 194 27.48 -5.97 -12.37
CA LYS A 194 26.97 -4.67 -11.94
C LYS A 194 25.47 -4.57 -12.21
N ALA A 195 24.78 -3.79 -11.40
CA ALA A 195 23.42 -3.39 -11.74
C ALA A 195 23.46 -2.41 -12.91
N LEU A 196 22.50 -2.49 -13.82
CA LEU A 196 22.34 -1.50 -14.87
C LEU A 196 22.16 -0.08 -14.26
N PRO A 197 22.81 0.96 -14.82
CA PRO A 197 22.55 2.34 -14.45
C PRO A 197 21.08 2.72 -14.71
N GLY A 198 20.49 3.50 -13.81
CA GLY A 198 19.08 3.92 -13.92
C GLY A 198 18.88 5.32 -14.51
N LEU A 199 19.93 6.13 -14.60
CA LEU A 199 19.82 7.55 -15.00
C LEU A 199 19.11 7.73 -16.35
N GLY A 200 18.09 8.60 -16.37
CA GLY A 200 17.32 8.91 -17.58
C GLY A 200 16.18 7.93 -17.87
N ALA A 201 15.86 7.00 -16.96
CA ALA A 201 14.70 6.13 -17.11
C ALA A 201 13.39 6.92 -17.03
N THR A 202 12.38 6.49 -17.78
CA THR A 202 11.02 7.05 -17.75
C THR A 202 10.02 5.96 -17.40
N ALA A 203 8.98 6.29 -16.64
CA ALA A 203 7.90 5.35 -16.36
C ALA A 203 6.79 5.51 -17.40
N ASP A 204 6.26 4.38 -17.84
CA ASP A 204 5.04 4.30 -18.64
C ASP A 204 4.03 3.40 -17.92
N LEU A 205 2.88 3.99 -17.57
CA LEU A 205 1.77 3.30 -16.92
C LEU A 205 0.58 3.10 -17.88
N GLN A 206 0.73 3.32 -19.20
CA GLN A 206 -0.38 3.24 -20.17
C GLN A 206 -1.15 1.89 -20.15
N SER A 207 -0.61 0.85 -19.51
CA SER A 207 -1.26 -0.43 -19.27
C SER A 207 -2.16 -0.50 -18.01
N LEU A 208 -2.55 0.62 -17.38
CA LEU A 208 -3.58 0.58 -16.33
C LEU A 208 -4.85 -0.03 -16.94
N ALA A 209 -5.19 -1.24 -16.51
CA ALA A 209 -6.12 -2.13 -17.19
C ALA A 209 -7.59 -1.66 -17.24
N THR A 210 -7.91 -0.45 -16.78
CA THR A 210 -9.28 0.06 -16.74
C THR A 210 -9.31 1.56 -17.01
N GLY A 211 -9.44 2.00 -18.27
CA GLY A 211 -9.88 3.37 -18.63
C GLY A 211 -9.06 4.58 -18.15
N LEU A 212 -8.04 4.38 -17.32
CA LEU A 212 -7.25 5.40 -16.63
C LEU A 212 -6.09 5.83 -17.52
N ALA A 213 -6.39 6.69 -18.48
CA ALA A 213 -5.38 7.33 -19.32
C ALA A 213 -4.71 8.48 -18.53
N LEU A 214 -3.74 8.15 -17.69
CA LEU A 214 -2.89 9.16 -17.04
C LEU A 214 -1.90 9.72 -18.06
N THR A 215 -1.96 11.03 -18.26
CA THR A 215 -0.98 11.74 -19.09
C THR A 215 0.39 11.77 -18.40
N ALA A 216 1.46 11.84 -19.19
CA ALA A 216 2.84 11.73 -18.68
C ALA A 216 3.20 12.82 -17.65
N ASP A 217 2.58 14.00 -17.73
CA ASP A 217 2.77 15.11 -16.79
C ASP A 217 2.20 14.82 -15.39
N ARG A 218 1.29 13.85 -15.26
CA ARG A 218 0.67 13.42 -14.00
C ARG A 218 1.46 12.30 -13.30
N ILE A 219 2.52 11.80 -13.94
CA ILE A 219 3.39 10.73 -13.43
C ILE A 219 4.77 11.34 -13.16
N HIS A 220 5.11 11.48 -11.89
CA HIS A 220 6.41 11.99 -11.46
C HIS A 220 7.28 10.85 -10.96
N LEU A 221 8.49 10.76 -11.51
CA LEU A 221 9.44 9.71 -11.19
C LEU A 221 10.73 10.30 -10.61
N THR A 222 11.14 9.82 -9.44
CA THR A 222 12.47 10.08 -8.90
C THR A 222 13.35 8.87 -9.18
N VAL A 223 14.09 8.93 -10.28
CA VAL A 223 14.89 7.82 -10.83
C VAL A 223 16.14 7.58 -9.97
N PRO A 224 16.51 6.33 -9.69
CA PRO A 224 17.72 6.04 -8.93
C PRO A 224 18.96 6.10 -9.83
N ALA A 225 20.14 6.25 -9.22
CA ALA A 225 21.39 6.18 -9.97
C ALA A 225 21.62 4.78 -10.57
N TYR A 226 21.20 3.74 -9.84
CA TYR A 226 21.30 2.34 -10.26
C TYR A 226 19.99 1.62 -10.01
N LEU A 227 19.62 0.69 -10.90
CA LEU A 227 18.33 0.00 -10.84
C LEU A 227 18.17 -0.97 -9.67
N LYS A 228 19.22 -1.21 -8.87
CA LYS A 228 19.11 -1.95 -7.60
C LYS A 228 18.58 -1.09 -6.44
N GLN A 229 18.50 0.22 -6.62
CA GLN A 229 18.06 1.15 -5.57
C GLN A 229 16.56 1.38 -5.67
N VAL A 230 15.97 1.76 -4.53
CA VAL A 230 14.59 2.22 -4.46
C VAL A 230 14.39 3.44 -5.35
N PHE A 231 13.27 3.49 -6.07
CA PHE A 231 12.83 4.69 -6.75
C PHE A 231 11.41 5.04 -6.34
N ARG A 232 11.08 6.34 -6.46
CA ARG A 232 9.79 6.86 -6.04
C ARG A 232 8.96 7.25 -7.25
N MET A 233 7.72 6.81 -7.26
CA MET A 233 6.71 7.20 -8.23
C MET A 233 5.60 7.96 -7.50
N THR A 234 5.20 9.09 -8.07
CA THR A 234 4.09 9.91 -7.58
C THR A 234 3.08 10.13 -8.70
N LEU A 235 1.82 9.85 -8.42
CA LEU A 235 0.70 10.05 -9.33
C LEU A 235 -0.17 11.20 -8.82
N SER A 236 -0.45 12.14 -9.71
CA SER A 236 -1.39 13.24 -9.46
C SER A 236 -2.76 12.84 -9.98
N LEU A 237 -3.67 12.47 -9.08
CA LEU A 237 -4.98 11.86 -9.35
C LEU A 237 -6.14 12.78 -8.90
N THR A 238 -7.29 12.62 -9.53
CA THR A 238 -8.59 13.04 -8.97
C THR A 238 -9.01 12.05 -7.88
N GLN A 239 -10.06 12.40 -7.13
CA GLN A 239 -10.59 11.52 -6.08
C GLN A 239 -11.14 10.21 -6.66
N ASP A 240 -11.90 10.26 -7.76
CA ASP A 240 -12.51 9.07 -8.36
C ASP A 240 -11.45 8.11 -8.93
N GLU A 241 -10.46 8.67 -9.65
CA GLU A 241 -9.31 7.91 -10.15
C GLU A 241 -8.50 7.26 -9.02
N THR A 242 -8.43 7.89 -7.84
CA THR A 242 -7.74 7.32 -6.68
C THR A 242 -8.42 6.05 -6.20
N GLU A 243 -9.76 6.06 -6.11
CA GLU A 243 -10.51 4.88 -5.66
C GLU A 243 -10.37 3.72 -6.65
N GLU A 244 -10.35 4.03 -7.95
CA GLU A 244 -10.09 3.03 -8.99
C GLU A 244 -8.67 2.45 -8.90
N VAL A 245 -7.64 3.31 -8.77
CA VAL A 245 -6.25 2.85 -8.61
C VAL A 245 -6.08 1.98 -7.36
N LEU A 246 -6.68 2.35 -6.23
CA LEU A 246 -6.63 1.54 -5.01
C LEU A 246 -7.38 0.20 -5.17
N ALA A 247 -8.53 0.22 -5.82
CA ALA A 247 -9.29 -0.99 -6.15
C ALA A 247 -8.52 -1.92 -7.11
N GLN A 248 -7.68 -1.37 -7.97
CA GLN A 248 -6.80 -2.14 -8.85
C GLN A 248 -5.58 -2.70 -8.09
N VAL A 249 -4.89 -1.88 -7.30
CA VAL A 249 -3.73 -2.31 -6.47
C VAL A 249 -4.09 -3.45 -5.51
N SER A 250 -5.33 -3.44 -5.01
CA SER A 250 -5.83 -4.48 -4.10
C SER A 250 -6.20 -5.80 -4.77
N ARG A 251 -6.58 -5.79 -6.05
CA ARG A 251 -7.07 -6.98 -6.78
C ARG A 251 -6.07 -7.45 -7.83
N ASP A 252 -5.99 -6.73 -8.94
CA ASP A 252 -5.28 -7.18 -10.15
C ASP A 252 -3.82 -6.68 -10.19
N GLY A 253 -3.52 -5.64 -9.41
CA GLY A 253 -2.26 -4.92 -9.43
C GLY A 253 -2.22 -3.84 -10.51
N LEU A 254 -1.50 -2.76 -10.21
CA LEU A 254 -1.14 -1.74 -11.18
C LEU A 254 0.08 -2.23 -11.97
N VAL A 255 -0.03 -2.36 -13.29
CA VAL A 255 1.06 -2.82 -14.15
C VAL A 255 1.52 -1.69 -15.06
N GLY A 256 2.83 -1.55 -15.20
CA GLY A 256 3.47 -0.62 -16.12
C GLY A 256 4.90 -1.05 -16.46
N SER A 257 5.67 -0.14 -17.02
CA SER A 257 7.07 -0.36 -17.35
C SER A 257 7.95 0.84 -17.00
N LEU A 258 9.16 0.55 -16.53
CA LEU A 258 10.25 1.48 -16.43
C LEU A 258 11.12 1.33 -17.67
N ASN A 259 11.12 2.33 -18.54
CA ASN A 259 11.86 2.35 -19.78
C ASN A 259 13.25 2.94 -19.54
N VAL A 260 14.29 2.11 -19.66
CA VAL A 260 15.69 2.49 -19.45
C VAL A 260 16.40 2.60 -20.78
N LYS A 261 16.99 3.76 -21.08
CA LYS A 261 17.75 3.97 -22.32
C LYS A 261 19.18 3.48 -22.17
N VAL A 262 19.57 2.51 -23.00
CA VAL A 262 20.92 1.98 -23.12
C VAL A 262 21.41 2.23 -24.55
N MET A 263 22.32 3.20 -24.72
CA MET A 263 22.71 3.71 -26.03
C MET A 263 21.47 4.14 -26.85
N ASP A 264 21.19 3.45 -27.96
CA ASP A 264 20.05 3.72 -28.84
C ASP A 264 18.86 2.78 -28.59
N THR A 265 18.99 1.86 -27.63
CA THR A 265 17.96 0.87 -27.29
C THR A 265 17.21 1.27 -26.03
N VAL A 266 15.90 1.07 -26.02
CA VAL A 266 15.05 1.20 -24.83
C VAL A 266 14.74 -0.19 -24.29
N ILE A 267 15.04 -0.40 -23.01
CA ILE A 267 14.76 -1.65 -22.31
C ILE A 267 13.59 -1.42 -21.35
N PRO A 268 12.41 -2.05 -21.59
CA PRO A 268 11.29 -1.98 -20.67
C PRO A 268 11.49 -2.95 -19.51
N ILE A 269 11.36 -2.45 -18.28
CA ILE A 269 11.41 -3.27 -17.06
C ILE A 269 10.03 -3.22 -16.41
N PRO A 270 9.34 -4.35 -16.20
CA PRO A 270 8.02 -4.37 -15.58
C PRO A 270 7.98 -3.65 -14.23
N ILE A 271 6.93 -2.85 -14.03
CA ILE A 271 6.52 -2.31 -12.73
C ILE A 271 5.23 -3.01 -12.35
N ARG A 272 5.15 -3.53 -11.12
CA ARG A 272 3.94 -4.13 -10.57
C ARG A 272 3.68 -3.60 -9.16
N ILE A 273 2.55 -2.93 -8.99
CA ILE A 273 2.12 -2.39 -7.70
C ILE A 273 0.90 -3.17 -7.24
N GLN A 274 1.14 -4.13 -6.37
CA GLN A 274 0.10 -4.97 -5.79
C GLN A 274 0.48 -5.28 -4.35
N TYR A 275 -0.51 -5.40 -3.46
CA TYR A 275 -0.22 -5.69 -2.05
C TYR A 275 0.36 -7.09 -1.84
N GLN A 276 -0.10 -8.10 -2.58
CA GLN A 276 0.39 -9.48 -2.39
C GLN A 276 1.79 -9.71 -3.02
N GLU A 277 2.19 -8.89 -3.99
CA GLU A 277 3.46 -8.98 -4.70
C GLU A 277 4.34 -7.78 -4.39
N PHE A 278 5.15 -7.90 -3.33
CA PHE A 278 5.99 -6.83 -2.82
C PHE A 278 7.45 -7.24 -2.68
N SER A 279 8.33 -6.23 -2.72
CA SER A 279 9.75 -6.35 -2.35
C SER A 279 9.94 -6.01 -0.88
N GLY A 280 10.71 -6.85 -0.18
CA GLY A 280 10.98 -6.71 1.25
C GLY A 280 10.87 -8.03 2.01
N PRO A 281 11.18 -8.01 3.31
CA PRO A 281 11.22 -9.22 4.12
C PRO A 281 9.80 -9.74 4.38
N ARG A 282 9.62 -11.06 4.25
CA ARG A 282 8.34 -11.74 4.50
C ARG A 282 8.28 -12.44 5.85
N LEU A 283 9.43 -12.90 6.34
CA LEU A 283 9.56 -13.67 7.57
C LEU A 283 10.71 -13.11 8.40
N LYS A 284 10.43 -12.75 9.65
CA LYS A 284 11.48 -12.37 10.59
C LYS A 284 12.18 -13.63 11.10
N GLY A 285 13.50 -13.56 11.17
CA GLY A 285 14.39 -14.67 11.55
C GLY A 285 14.91 -15.49 10.37
N PHE A 286 14.27 -15.45 9.19
CA PHE A 286 14.77 -16.22 8.04
C PHE A 286 16.09 -15.68 7.49
N ASP A 287 16.23 -14.36 7.35
CA ASP A 287 17.46 -13.74 6.85
C ASP A 287 18.64 -14.03 7.79
N GLU A 288 18.43 -13.86 9.10
CA GLU A 288 19.39 -14.24 10.14
C GLU A 288 19.80 -15.72 10.05
N TRP A 289 18.84 -16.60 9.78
CA TRP A 289 19.10 -18.03 9.60
C TRP A 289 19.92 -18.31 8.34
N SER A 290 19.60 -17.65 7.23
CA SER A 290 20.34 -17.77 5.97
C SER A 290 21.80 -17.36 6.12
N GLU A 291 22.08 -16.37 6.98
CA GLU A 291 23.41 -15.89 7.35
C GLU A 291 24.16 -16.82 8.32
N GLY A 292 23.61 -18.00 8.63
CA GLY A 292 24.26 -19.05 9.40
C GLY A 292 23.87 -19.11 10.88
N LYS A 293 22.93 -18.28 11.35
CA LYS A 293 22.44 -18.37 12.73
C LYS A 293 21.44 -19.52 12.88
N SER A 294 21.35 -20.11 14.06
CA SER A 294 20.23 -21.00 14.40
C SER A 294 19.02 -20.18 14.84
N ILE A 295 17.81 -20.62 14.49
CA ILE A 295 16.57 -19.97 14.92
C ILE A 295 15.64 -20.97 15.62
N ALA A 296 14.84 -20.48 16.55
CA ALA A 296 13.84 -21.27 17.27
C ALA A 296 12.40 -21.04 16.78
N SER A 297 12.18 -19.95 16.04
CA SER A 297 10.86 -19.52 15.59
C SER A 297 10.97 -18.64 14.36
N LEU A 298 9.88 -18.59 13.60
CA LEU A 298 9.64 -17.64 12.52
C LEU A 298 8.43 -16.78 12.86
N GLU A 299 8.44 -15.52 12.43
CA GLU A 299 7.30 -14.61 12.54
C GLU A 299 6.86 -14.18 11.15
N ASN A 300 5.56 -14.30 10.87
CA ASN A 300 4.96 -13.73 9.67
C ASN A 300 4.85 -12.22 9.88
N ILE A 301 5.76 -11.48 9.25
CA ILE A 301 5.75 -10.02 9.32
C ILE A 301 4.96 -9.38 8.18
N THR A 302 4.36 -10.16 7.29
CA THR A 302 3.51 -9.65 6.20
C THR A 302 2.12 -9.27 6.72
N ASP A 303 1.37 -8.53 5.91
CA ASP A 303 -0.02 -8.17 6.22
C ASP A 303 -1.03 -9.24 5.75
N PHE A 304 -0.57 -10.35 5.16
CA PHE A 304 -1.40 -11.47 4.67
C PHE A 304 -1.10 -12.77 5.42
N PRO A 305 -2.07 -13.69 5.54
CA PRO A 305 -1.76 -15.07 5.91
C PRO A 305 -0.79 -15.67 4.89
N LEU A 306 0.15 -16.49 5.37
CA LEU A 306 1.07 -17.20 4.49
C LEU A 306 1.16 -18.67 4.86
N ASN A 307 1.47 -19.51 3.90
CA ASN A 307 1.83 -20.91 4.10
C ASN A 307 3.31 -21.10 3.77
N ILE A 308 3.99 -21.91 4.57
CA ILE A 308 5.38 -22.32 4.33
C ILE A 308 5.40 -23.84 4.15
N ASP A 309 6.00 -24.31 3.06
CA ASP A 309 6.05 -25.74 2.72
C ASP A 309 7.45 -26.30 2.50
N SER A 310 8.46 -25.43 2.32
CA SER A 310 9.80 -25.88 1.97
C SER A 310 10.89 -24.85 2.25
N ILE A 311 12.12 -25.33 2.31
CA ILE A 311 13.36 -24.55 2.33
C ILE A 311 14.18 -25.01 1.14
N ASN A 312 14.65 -24.06 0.34
CA ASN A 312 15.36 -24.32 -0.89
C ASN A 312 16.65 -23.51 -0.93
N ALA A 313 17.65 -24.04 -1.62
CA ALA A 313 18.92 -23.37 -1.83
C ALA A 313 19.63 -23.86 -3.08
N TYR A 314 20.51 -23.01 -3.57
CA TYR A 314 21.61 -23.40 -4.44
C TYR A 314 22.91 -23.35 -3.67
N ARG A 315 23.76 -24.36 -3.85
CA ARG A 315 25.11 -24.41 -3.27
C ARG A 315 26.14 -24.78 -4.32
N LEU A 316 27.39 -24.42 -4.06
CA LEU A 316 28.51 -24.79 -4.91
C LEU A 316 29.28 -25.96 -4.28
N GLN A 317 29.21 -27.14 -4.90
CA GLN A 317 29.94 -28.32 -4.46
C GLN A 317 30.93 -28.75 -5.54
N GLU A 318 32.22 -28.79 -5.20
CA GLU A 318 33.31 -29.16 -6.11
C GLU A 318 33.32 -28.36 -7.43
N GLY A 319 32.88 -27.10 -7.37
CA GLY A 319 32.78 -26.22 -8.53
C GLY A 319 31.52 -26.37 -9.38
N ASN A 320 30.63 -27.31 -9.03
CA ASN A 320 29.34 -27.51 -9.69
C ASN A 320 28.21 -26.91 -8.85
N LEU A 321 27.20 -26.36 -9.53
CA LEU A 321 26.01 -25.83 -8.87
C LEU A 321 25.03 -26.97 -8.57
N GLU A 322 24.52 -27.01 -7.35
CA GLU A 322 23.56 -28.03 -6.90
C GLU A 322 22.32 -27.39 -6.29
N ARG A 323 21.15 -27.90 -6.67
CA ARG A 323 19.89 -27.54 -6.03
C ARG A 323 19.63 -28.46 -4.84
N VAL A 324 19.42 -27.86 -3.67
CA VAL A 324 19.04 -28.56 -2.44
C VAL A 324 17.67 -28.07 -2.00
N SER A 325 16.74 -29.01 -1.82
CA SER A 325 15.38 -28.70 -1.40
C SER A 325 14.95 -29.60 -0.26
N LYS A 326 14.31 -28.99 0.72
CA LYS A 326 13.83 -29.62 1.94
C LYS A 326 12.37 -29.30 2.14
N LYS A 327 11.54 -30.33 2.07
CA LYS A 327 10.11 -30.19 2.40
C LYS A 327 9.94 -30.02 3.90
N LEU A 328 9.12 -29.06 4.27
CA LEU A 328 8.63 -28.86 5.62
C LEU A 328 7.21 -29.43 5.72
N LYS A 329 6.77 -29.66 6.96
CA LYS A 329 5.33 -29.85 7.20
C LYS A 329 4.66 -28.49 6.90
N PRO A 330 3.60 -28.45 6.07
CA PRO A 330 2.89 -27.21 5.78
C PRO A 330 2.53 -26.47 7.07
N MET A 331 2.82 -25.18 7.07
CA MET A 331 2.67 -24.32 8.24
C MET A 331 2.02 -23.00 7.83
N ASP A 332 0.73 -22.86 8.15
CA ASP A 332 -0.01 -21.61 7.94
C ASP A 332 0.33 -20.59 9.02
N MET A 333 0.50 -19.33 8.69
CA MET A 333 0.85 -18.28 9.63
C MET A 333 -0.01 -17.06 9.36
N GLU A 334 -0.85 -16.72 10.33
CA GLU A 334 -1.59 -15.45 10.31
C GLU A 334 -0.63 -14.24 10.40
N PRO A 335 -1.02 -13.07 9.88
CA PRO A 335 -0.25 -11.83 10.01
C PRO A 335 0.17 -11.54 11.46
N GLY A 336 1.45 -11.21 11.66
CA GLY A 336 2.04 -10.88 12.96
C GLY A 336 2.17 -12.07 13.93
N LYS A 337 1.88 -13.30 13.51
CA LYS A 337 2.03 -14.48 14.38
C LYS A 337 3.41 -15.09 14.28
N THR A 338 3.95 -15.43 15.44
CA THR A 338 5.17 -16.24 15.58
C THR A 338 4.80 -17.72 15.71
N LYS A 339 5.47 -18.57 14.94
CA LYS A 339 5.38 -20.03 15.07
C LYS A 339 6.74 -20.64 15.45
N PRO A 340 6.77 -21.60 16.39
CA PRO A 340 7.99 -22.35 16.69
C PRO A 340 8.44 -23.17 15.49
N LEU A 341 9.68 -22.94 15.05
CA LEU A 341 10.37 -23.71 14.02
C LEU A 341 11.86 -23.71 14.38
N SER A 342 12.31 -24.78 15.01
CA SER A 342 13.71 -24.95 15.36
C SER A 342 14.48 -25.41 14.14
N LEU A 343 15.32 -24.51 13.60
CA LEU A 343 16.25 -24.82 12.52
C LEU A 343 17.69 -24.74 13.06
N PRO A 344 18.53 -25.76 12.81
CA PRO A 344 19.97 -25.62 13.01
C PRO A 344 20.53 -24.59 12.02
N THR A 345 21.84 -24.31 12.06
CA THR A 345 22.48 -23.39 11.10
C THR A 345 22.18 -23.80 9.64
N SER A 346 22.12 -22.83 8.74
CA SER A 346 21.85 -23.05 7.32
C SER A 346 22.83 -24.06 6.71
N GLU A 347 24.12 -23.98 7.06
CA GLU A 347 25.17 -24.94 6.66
C GLU A 347 24.90 -26.36 7.16
N LYS A 348 24.54 -26.51 8.44
CA LYS A 348 24.21 -27.83 9.00
C LYS A 348 22.96 -28.44 8.36
N LEU A 349 22.03 -27.60 7.91
CA LEU A 349 20.80 -28.04 7.28
C LEU A 349 20.97 -28.33 5.80
N LEU A 350 21.64 -27.47 5.04
CA LEU A 350 21.65 -27.48 3.57
C LEU A 350 23.03 -27.80 2.98
N GLY A 351 24.05 -27.91 3.81
CA GLY A 351 25.45 -28.06 3.43
C GLY A 351 26.18 -26.72 3.30
N ASP A 352 27.49 -26.80 3.10
CA ASP A 352 28.37 -25.63 3.02
C ASP A 352 28.28 -24.93 1.64
N HIS A 353 28.92 -23.77 1.51
CA HIS A 353 29.02 -23.01 0.25
C HIS A 353 27.67 -22.67 -0.39
N LEU A 354 26.71 -22.24 0.44
CA LEU A 354 25.40 -21.77 -0.01
C LEU A 354 25.56 -20.50 -0.86
N MET A 355 24.96 -20.49 -2.05
CA MET A 355 24.95 -19.35 -2.97
C MET A 355 23.74 -18.47 -2.72
N VAL A 356 22.54 -19.07 -2.63
CA VAL A 356 21.28 -18.40 -2.31
C VAL A 356 20.35 -19.35 -1.59
N THR A 357 19.51 -18.83 -0.70
CA THR A 357 18.50 -19.61 0.05
C THR A 357 17.16 -18.89 0.02
N TRP A 358 16.05 -19.64 -0.04
CA TRP A 358 14.71 -19.11 0.05
C TRP A 358 13.73 -20.11 0.67
N MET A 359 12.62 -19.61 1.23
CA MET A 359 11.51 -20.48 1.64
C MET A 359 10.50 -20.62 0.51
N GLY A 360 9.95 -21.82 0.33
CA GLY A 360 8.73 -22.01 -0.44
C GLY A 360 7.57 -21.47 0.38
N LEU A 361 7.04 -20.34 -0.08
CA LEU A 361 6.00 -19.59 0.59
C LEU A 361 4.91 -19.19 -0.39
N THR A 362 3.66 -19.24 0.07
CA THR A 362 2.50 -18.72 -0.65
C THR A 362 1.75 -17.77 0.27
N LEU A 363 1.35 -16.63 -0.27
CA LEU A 363 0.53 -15.64 0.44
C LEU A 363 -0.94 -15.87 0.07
N ASP A 364 -1.84 -15.79 1.04
CA ASP A 364 -3.27 -15.77 0.77
C ASP A 364 -3.71 -14.34 0.43
N GLY A 365 -3.68 -14.03 -0.87
CA GLY A 365 -4.11 -12.75 -1.42
C GLY A 365 -5.61 -12.48 -1.29
N ASN A 366 -6.43 -13.49 -1.00
CA ASN A 366 -7.89 -13.36 -0.95
C ASN A 366 -8.40 -12.84 0.41
N CYS A 367 -7.51 -12.44 1.31
CA CYS A 367 -7.88 -11.88 2.60
C CYS A 367 -8.42 -10.44 2.46
N GLU A 368 -9.73 -10.27 2.21
CA GLU A 368 -10.38 -8.95 2.10
C GLU A 368 -10.14 -8.06 3.33
N ASN A 369 -10.17 -8.65 4.53
CA ASN A 369 -9.93 -7.93 5.78
C ASN A 369 -8.48 -7.43 5.88
N CYS A 370 -7.53 -8.15 5.27
CA CYS A 370 -6.13 -7.75 5.21
C CYS A 370 -5.98 -6.55 4.27
N ILE A 371 -6.55 -6.64 3.07
CA ILE A 371 -6.58 -5.55 2.08
C ILE A 371 -7.15 -4.27 2.70
N LYS A 372 -8.34 -4.35 3.33
CA LYS A 372 -8.97 -3.20 3.99
C LYS A 372 -8.07 -2.54 5.04
N LYS A 373 -7.32 -3.34 5.81
CA LYS A 373 -6.35 -2.81 6.79
C LYS A 373 -5.16 -2.11 6.12
N ILE A 374 -4.68 -2.66 5.01
CA ILE A 374 -3.59 -2.05 4.24
C ILE A 374 -4.05 -0.71 3.65
N ASP A 375 -5.23 -0.66 3.03
CA ASP A 375 -5.80 0.57 2.47
C ASP A 375 -5.99 1.66 3.53
N LEU A 376 -6.48 1.29 4.72
CA LEU A 376 -6.60 2.23 5.85
C LEU A 376 -5.25 2.79 6.27
N LYS A 377 -4.20 1.96 6.30
CA LYS A 377 -2.83 2.42 6.62
C LYS A 377 -2.26 3.30 5.51
N ALA A 378 -2.49 2.95 4.24
CA ALA A 378 -2.01 3.70 3.07
C ALA A 378 -2.61 5.12 3.00
N ARG A 379 -3.82 5.31 3.53
CA ARG A 379 -4.50 6.63 3.59
C ARG A 379 -4.03 7.55 4.73
N LYS A 380 -3.03 7.14 5.54
CA LYS A 380 -2.34 7.90 6.62
C LYS A 380 -3.09 9.08 7.27
N GLY A 381 -4.36 8.89 7.63
CA GLY A 381 -5.13 9.89 8.37
C GLY A 381 -5.46 11.18 7.60
N VAL A 382 -5.17 11.28 6.30
CA VAL A 382 -5.89 12.21 5.43
C VAL A 382 -7.14 11.49 4.96
N GLY A 383 -7.98 11.11 5.93
CA GLY A 383 -9.38 10.89 5.63
C GLY A 383 -9.89 12.26 5.25
N LEU A 384 -10.00 12.58 3.96
CA LEU A 384 -11.26 13.19 3.58
C LEU A 384 -12.13 11.98 3.34
N ALA A 385 -12.90 11.59 4.36
CA ALA A 385 -14.12 10.86 4.10
C ALA A 385 -14.82 11.58 2.93
N PRO A 386 -15.49 10.91 1.99
CA PRO A 386 -16.22 11.61 0.94
C PRO A 386 -17.09 12.69 1.59
N GLY A 387 -16.75 13.96 1.35
CA GLY A 387 -17.42 15.07 1.99
C GLY A 387 -18.70 15.36 1.23
N SER A 388 -19.83 15.31 1.91
CA SER A 388 -21.13 15.64 1.36
C SER A 388 -21.34 17.15 1.40
N LYS A 389 -21.73 17.75 0.28
CA LYS A 389 -22.12 19.16 0.26
C LYS A 389 -23.46 19.34 0.99
N ILE A 390 -23.56 20.37 1.81
CA ILE A 390 -24.84 20.83 2.34
C ILE A 390 -25.42 21.80 1.31
N HIS A 391 -26.64 21.55 0.85
CA HIS A 391 -27.42 22.45 -0.01
C HIS A 391 -28.43 23.21 0.84
N LEU A 392 -28.15 24.49 1.04
CA LEU A 392 -28.94 25.46 1.77
C LEU A 392 -29.48 26.47 0.75
N GLU A 393 -30.80 26.60 0.70
CA GLU A 393 -31.46 27.46 -0.27
C GLU A 393 -32.54 28.31 0.39
N ALA A 394 -32.47 29.61 0.17
CA ALA A 394 -33.54 30.55 0.49
C ALA A 394 -34.50 30.66 -0.70
N ILE A 395 -35.80 30.52 -0.46
CA ILE A 395 -36.81 30.77 -1.50
C ILE A 395 -36.80 32.27 -1.82
N PRO A 396 -36.57 32.71 -3.07
CA PRO A 396 -36.38 34.12 -3.40
C PRO A 396 -37.50 35.07 -2.90
N ALA A 397 -38.74 34.59 -2.85
CA ALA A 397 -39.89 35.37 -2.39
C ALA A 397 -39.74 35.91 -0.95
N ILE A 398 -38.97 35.25 -0.07
CA ILE A 398 -38.82 35.68 1.33
C ILE A 398 -38.07 37.00 1.45
N PHE A 399 -37.21 37.34 0.49
CA PHE A 399 -36.44 38.59 0.54
C PHE A 399 -37.35 39.79 0.30
N GLU A 400 -38.28 39.68 -0.66
CA GLU A 400 -39.26 40.73 -0.94
C GLU A 400 -40.38 40.77 0.11
N GLU A 401 -40.90 39.61 0.52
CA GLU A 401 -42.02 39.50 1.46
C GLU A 401 -41.70 40.10 2.84
N PHE A 402 -40.47 39.90 3.33
CA PHE A 402 -40.05 40.34 4.66
C PHE A 402 -39.07 41.53 4.61
N GLY A 403 -38.80 42.10 3.44
CA GLY A 403 -37.85 43.21 3.26
C GLY A 403 -36.44 42.87 3.77
N LEU A 404 -35.90 41.72 3.36
CA LEU A 404 -34.61 41.22 3.80
C LEU A 404 -33.49 41.67 2.85
N TYR A 405 -32.44 42.25 3.41
CA TYR A 405 -31.19 42.48 2.70
C TYR A 405 -30.41 41.18 2.50
N LYS A 406 -30.32 40.35 3.54
CA LYS A 406 -29.67 39.03 3.49
C LYS A 406 -30.13 38.12 4.62
N LEU A 407 -29.97 36.82 4.41
CA LEU A 407 -30.15 35.75 5.39
C LEU A 407 -28.79 35.12 5.68
N ILE A 408 -28.36 35.10 6.94
CA ILE A 408 -27.16 34.42 7.41
C ILE A 408 -27.60 33.10 8.05
N VAL A 409 -27.01 31.99 7.60
CA VAL A 409 -27.26 30.67 8.17
C VAL A 409 -26.02 30.23 8.92
N HIS A 410 -26.14 30.13 10.24
CA HIS A 410 -25.11 29.55 11.09
C HIS A 410 -25.30 28.04 11.12
N VAL A 411 -24.24 27.28 10.92
CA VAL A 411 -24.25 25.82 10.86
C VAL A 411 -23.23 25.28 11.85
N GLN A 412 -23.67 24.40 12.74
CA GLN A 412 -22.83 23.67 13.68
C GLN A 412 -22.75 22.19 13.30
N SER A 413 -21.54 21.67 13.14
CA SER A 413 -21.32 20.25 12.90
C SER A 413 -20.00 19.77 13.47
N PRO A 414 -19.94 18.58 14.08
CA PRO A 414 -18.66 17.92 14.35
C PRO A 414 -17.97 17.46 13.06
N TYR A 415 -18.71 17.38 11.95
CA TYR A 415 -18.24 16.81 10.68
C TYR A 415 -17.66 17.85 9.73
N PHE A 416 -17.44 19.11 10.13
CA PHE A 416 -16.65 20.04 9.30
C PHE A 416 -15.19 19.61 9.17
N THR A 417 -14.71 18.78 10.10
CA THR A 417 -13.42 18.11 10.01
C THR A 417 -13.63 16.60 9.96
N ALA A 418 -12.79 15.91 9.21
CA ALA A 418 -12.94 14.46 9.02
C ALA A 418 -12.67 13.62 10.27
N ASN A 419 -12.00 14.18 11.28
CA ASN A 419 -11.75 13.49 12.56
C ASN A 419 -12.92 13.61 13.55
N GLY A 420 -13.92 14.44 13.29
CA GLY A 420 -15.24 14.35 13.95
C GLY A 420 -15.27 14.57 15.47
N THR A 421 -14.21 15.10 16.10
CA THR A 421 -14.08 15.17 17.56
C THR A 421 -14.55 16.47 18.19
N GLU A 422 -14.56 17.58 17.43
CA GLU A 422 -14.92 18.91 17.94
C GLU A 422 -16.03 19.52 17.09
N VAL A 423 -17.04 20.11 17.74
CA VAL A 423 -18.11 20.83 17.06
C VAL A 423 -17.57 22.17 16.59
N GLN A 424 -17.63 22.43 15.29
CA GLN A 424 -17.26 23.71 14.68
C GLN A 424 -18.50 24.42 14.14
N GLU A 425 -18.45 25.74 14.10
CA GLU A 425 -19.47 26.61 13.55
C GLU A 425 -18.93 27.28 12.28
N GLN A 426 -19.75 27.26 11.21
CA GLN A 426 -19.51 27.99 9.98
C GLN A 426 -20.76 28.78 9.61
N GLU A 427 -20.60 29.82 8.82
CA GLU A 427 -21.68 30.71 8.41
C GLU A 427 -21.71 30.82 6.90
N THR A 428 -22.90 30.84 6.31
CA THR A 428 -23.10 31.20 4.91
C THR A 428 -24.11 32.31 4.80
N THR A 429 -23.92 33.22 3.85
CA THR A 429 -24.86 34.30 3.57
C THR A 429 -25.63 33.97 2.30
N LEU A 430 -26.95 34.11 2.35
CA LEU A 430 -27.89 33.97 1.24
C LEU A 430 -28.53 35.33 0.99
N SER A 431 -28.63 35.74 -0.27
CA SER A 431 -29.26 36.99 -0.72
C SER A 431 -30.19 36.71 -1.90
N SER A 432 -30.96 37.71 -2.34
CA SER A 432 -31.88 37.56 -3.46
C SER A 432 -31.17 37.14 -4.76
N ASP A 433 -29.96 37.64 -5.01
CA ASP A 433 -29.11 37.30 -6.16
C ASP A 433 -28.27 36.02 -5.97
N LYS A 434 -28.04 35.61 -4.71
CA LYS A 434 -27.28 34.40 -4.34
C LYS A 434 -28.01 33.65 -3.26
N ASN A 435 -29.11 33.02 -3.64
CA ASN A 435 -30.05 32.39 -2.72
C ASN A 435 -29.67 30.95 -2.34
N GLN A 436 -28.55 30.44 -2.86
CA GLN A 436 -28.01 29.11 -2.57
C GLN A 436 -26.57 29.21 -2.05
N ASN A 437 -26.15 28.29 -1.19
CA ASN A 437 -24.75 28.20 -0.76
C ASN A 437 -23.92 27.32 -1.72
N GLU A 438 -22.64 27.65 -1.88
CA GLU A 438 -21.74 26.88 -2.75
C GLU A 438 -20.64 26.12 -1.97
N ASP A 439 -20.37 26.55 -0.72
CA ASP A 439 -19.09 26.30 -0.05
C ASP A 439 -19.15 25.37 1.19
N LEU A 440 -20.34 24.99 1.67
CA LEU A 440 -20.44 24.17 2.89
C LEU A 440 -20.34 22.68 2.59
N GLN A 441 -19.36 22.02 3.21
CA GLN A 441 -19.11 20.59 3.08
C GLN A 441 -18.91 19.93 4.46
N ILE A 442 -19.45 18.72 4.63
CA ILE A 442 -19.31 17.92 5.85
C ILE A 442 -18.88 16.47 5.57
N PHE A 443 -18.11 15.90 6.50
CA PHE A 443 -17.47 14.59 6.43
C PHE A 443 -18.20 13.56 7.31
N VAL A 444 -19.26 12.95 6.77
CA VAL A 444 -20.13 12.05 7.55
C VAL A 444 -19.55 10.62 7.59
N PRO A 445 -19.31 10.03 8.78
CA PRO A 445 -18.82 8.66 8.89
C PRO A 445 -19.87 7.62 8.47
N SER A 446 -19.47 6.59 7.72
CA SER A 446 -20.36 5.54 7.17
C SER A 446 -21.03 4.63 8.22
N ASN A 447 -20.67 4.74 9.49
CA ASN A 447 -21.06 3.82 10.57
C ASN A 447 -22.14 4.38 11.52
N LYS A 448 -22.80 5.50 11.18
CA LYS A 448 -23.69 6.24 12.09
C LYS A 448 -25.18 5.84 12.04
N GLY A 449 -25.54 4.76 11.33
CA GLY A 449 -26.93 4.25 11.23
C GLY A 449 -27.73 4.88 10.08
N ASN A 450 -29.03 4.57 9.99
CA ASN A 450 -29.86 4.93 8.84
C ASN A 450 -30.25 6.42 8.75
N GLU A 451 -30.17 7.19 9.84
CA GLU A 451 -30.49 8.63 9.86
C GLU A 451 -29.64 9.43 10.88
N PRO A 452 -28.33 9.59 10.63
CA PRO A 452 -27.47 10.33 11.53
C PRO A 452 -27.84 11.83 11.56
N LEU A 453 -27.77 12.43 12.75
CA LEU A 453 -27.74 13.90 12.86
C LEU A 453 -26.51 14.40 12.11
N LEU A 454 -26.70 15.27 11.11
CA LEU A 454 -25.62 15.75 10.23
C LEU A 454 -25.08 17.09 10.71
N TYR A 455 -25.97 18.03 11.02
CA TYR A 455 -25.61 19.35 11.51
C TYR A 455 -26.79 19.95 12.29
N LYS A 456 -26.52 21.05 12.97
CA LYS A 456 -27.53 21.96 13.51
C LYS A 456 -27.42 23.29 12.78
N TYR A 457 -28.52 24.00 12.61
CA TYR A 457 -28.49 25.34 12.03
C TYR A 457 -29.39 26.31 12.80
N ARG A 458 -29.13 27.60 12.65
CA ARG A 458 -30.02 28.69 13.08
C ARG A 458 -29.94 29.84 12.08
N LEU A 459 -31.02 30.58 11.97
CA LEU A 459 -31.16 31.68 11.03
C LEU A 459 -30.92 33.03 11.70
N GLU A 460 -30.18 33.89 11.02
CA GLU A 460 -30.08 35.32 11.31
C GLU A 460 -30.52 36.11 10.07
N VAL A 461 -31.53 36.95 10.22
CA VAL A 461 -32.03 37.83 9.14
C VAL A 461 -31.51 39.24 9.35
N VAL A 462 -31.11 39.88 8.25
CA VAL A 462 -30.78 41.32 8.21
C VAL A 462 -31.78 41.99 7.26
N THR A 463 -32.59 42.89 7.80
CA THR A 463 -33.58 43.64 7.01
C THR A 463 -32.91 44.73 6.17
N GLU A 464 -33.63 45.26 5.19
CA GLU A 464 -33.20 46.43 4.41
C GLU A 464 -32.98 47.69 5.27
N THR A 465 -33.65 47.75 6.44
CA THR A 465 -33.47 48.83 7.42
C THR A 465 -32.22 48.64 8.29
N GLY A 466 -31.51 47.51 8.15
CA GLY A 466 -30.34 47.15 8.95
C GLY A 466 -30.68 46.53 10.31
N GLU A 467 -31.95 46.22 10.58
CA GLU A 467 -32.35 45.47 11.77
C GLU A 467 -31.90 44.01 11.63
N THR A 468 -31.34 43.46 12.70
CA THR A 468 -30.86 42.08 12.71
C THR A 468 -31.65 41.27 13.72
N ARG A 469 -32.15 40.10 13.32
CA ARG A 469 -32.87 39.17 14.20
C ARG A 469 -32.34 37.76 14.03
N MET A 470 -32.18 37.04 15.12
CA MET A 470 -31.60 35.69 15.13
C MET A 470 -32.53 34.71 15.84
N GLU A 471 -32.60 33.48 15.35
CA GLU A 471 -33.30 32.39 16.03
C GLU A 471 -32.61 32.08 17.38
N PRO A 472 -33.39 31.95 18.47
CA PRO A 472 -32.82 31.69 19.79
C PRO A 472 -32.26 30.27 19.91
N ASP A 473 -32.85 29.30 19.20
CA ASP A 473 -32.55 27.88 19.32
C ASP A 473 -31.96 27.31 18.03
N TRP A 474 -31.18 26.24 18.19
CA TRP A 474 -30.60 25.50 17.08
C TRP A 474 -31.57 24.41 16.58
N THR A 475 -31.81 24.39 15.28
CA THR A 475 -32.61 23.36 14.60
C THR A 475 -31.74 22.19 14.14
N GLU A 476 -32.15 20.96 14.43
CA GLU A 476 -31.45 19.74 14.01
C GLU A 476 -31.75 19.37 12.55
N ALA A 477 -30.69 19.11 11.77
CA ALA A 477 -30.81 18.68 10.38
C ALA A 477 -30.21 17.28 10.17
N ARG A 478 -31.02 16.40 9.59
CA ARG A 478 -30.66 15.01 9.21
C ARG A 478 -30.50 14.81 7.71
N LYS A 479 -30.79 15.85 6.92
CA LYS A 479 -30.71 15.86 5.46
C LYS A 479 -29.65 16.87 5.00
N LEU A 480 -29.00 16.57 3.89
CA LEU A 480 -28.01 17.46 3.28
C LEU A 480 -28.65 18.68 2.60
N THR A 481 -29.94 18.61 2.28
CA THR A 481 -30.68 19.67 1.61
C THR A 481 -31.67 20.32 2.58
N GLN A 482 -31.63 21.65 2.68
CA GLN A 482 -32.54 22.45 3.48
C GLN A 482 -33.01 23.67 2.69
N PHE A 483 -34.32 23.89 2.70
CA PHE A 483 -34.95 25.07 2.10
C PHE A 483 -35.48 25.98 3.22
N PHE A 484 -35.31 27.29 3.05
CA PHE A 484 -35.82 28.33 3.94
C PHE A 484 -36.91 29.12 3.22
N GLY A 485 -38.15 28.98 3.69
CA GLY A 485 -39.31 29.67 3.16
C GLY A 485 -39.95 30.59 4.19
N SER A 486 -41.08 31.19 3.81
CA SER A 486 -41.78 32.20 4.61
C SER A 486 -42.19 31.69 6.00
N ASN A 487 -42.47 30.40 6.17
CA ASN A 487 -42.84 29.82 7.46
C ASN A 487 -41.68 29.80 8.48
N GLN A 488 -40.45 29.60 8.01
CA GLN A 488 -39.27 29.61 8.88
C GLN A 488 -38.89 31.05 9.23
N VAL A 489 -38.93 31.94 8.23
CA VAL A 489 -38.56 33.35 8.41
C VAL A 489 -39.58 34.09 9.27
N SER A 490 -40.89 33.83 9.11
CA SER A 490 -41.94 34.54 9.86
C SER A 490 -41.86 34.33 11.37
N ALA A 491 -41.29 33.21 11.83
CA ALA A 491 -41.04 32.97 13.26
C ALA A 491 -40.09 34.02 13.89
N LEU A 492 -39.29 34.72 13.09
CA LEU A 492 -38.43 35.83 13.50
C LEU A 492 -39.14 37.19 13.52
N PHE A 493 -40.40 37.24 13.07
CA PHE A 493 -41.23 38.43 13.01
C PHE A 493 -42.56 38.22 13.77
N PRO A 494 -42.54 38.28 15.12
CA PRO A 494 -43.71 37.99 15.94
C PRO A 494 -44.92 38.95 15.72
N ASP A 495 -44.76 40.03 14.96
CA ASP A 495 -45.78 41.07 14.79
C ASP A 495 -46.55 41.04 13.46
N THR A 496 -46.30 40.08 12.57
CA THR A 496 -47.10 39.88 11.34
C THR A 496 -48.17 38.81 11.57
N GLN A 497 -49.16 39.10 12.43
CA GLN A 497 -50.43 38.38 12.39
C GLN A 497 -51.18 38.75 11.10
N SER A 498 -51.38 37.77 10.22
CA SER A 498 -52.32 37.86 9.11
C SER A 498 -53.71 38.31 9.62
N PRO A 499 -54.43 39.17 8.87
CA PRO A 499 -55.74 39.65 9.29
C PRO A 499 -56.71 38.47 9.44
N VAL A 500 -57.32 38.40 10.62
CA VAL A 500 -58.42 37.50 10.94
C VAL A 500 -59.55 37.72 9.93
N MET A 501 -59.72 36.79 9.00
CA MET A 501 -60.96 36.65 8.25
C MET A 501 -62.04 36.20 9.25
N THR A 502 -62.91 37.13 9.65
CA THR A 502 -64.19 36.83 10.27
C THR A 502 -65.07 36.06 9.29
N PRO A 503 -65.56 34.85 9.62
CA PRO A 503 -66.59 34.20 8.82
C PRO A 503 -67.95 34.84 9.09
N ASP A 504 -68.63 35.16 8.00
CA ASP A 504 -70.03 35.62 7.95
C ASP A 504 -70.97 34.50 8.43
N PRO A 505 -71.96 34.76 9.30
CA PRO A 505 -72.84 33.72 9.81
C PRO A 505 -74.13 33.65 9.00
N SER A 506 -74.23 32.69 8.08
CA SER A 506 -75.54 32.26 7.58
C SER A 506 -75.54 30.80 7.14
N GLU A 507 -76.59 30.12 7.58
CA GLU A 507 -77.09 28.81 7.14
C GLU A 507 -76.52 27.55 7.83
N SER A 508 -77.31 27.12 8.81
CA SER A 508 -77.64 25.71 9.09
C SER A 508 -79.14 25.54 8.77
N PRO A 509 -79.73 24.32 8.83
CA PRO A 509 -79.23 22.98 8.55
C PRO A 509 -80.22 22.18 7.66
N ASP A 510 -79.83 20.99 7.19
CA ASP A 510 -80.67 19.79 6.92
C ASP A 510 -79.78 18.79 6.14
N SER A 511 -79.79 17.46 6.26
CA SER A 511 -80.43 16.47 7.13
C SER A 511 -79.86 15.10 6.70
N GLU A 512 -79.59 14.21 7.67
CA GLU A 512 -79.72 12.73 7.65
C GLU A 512 -79.21 11.81 6.52
N GLY A 513 -78.64 10.66 6.95
CA GLY A 513 -78.66 9.36 6.24
C GLY A 513 -77.26 8.82 5.86
N SER A 514 -76.53 8.08 6.70
CA SER A 514 -76.72 6.68 7.15
C SER A 514 -76.36 5.57 6.13
N LYS A 515 -75.34 4.78 6.51
CA LYS A 515 -75.02 3.38 6.15
C LYS A 515 -74.62 3.03 4.71
N ASP A 516 -73.89 1.96 4.40
CA ASP A 516 -72.99 0.98 5.04
C ASP A 516 -72.77 -0.09 3.94
N THR A 517 -71.60 -0.74 3.86
CA THR A 517 -71.31 -2.01 3.12
C THR A 517 -71.52 -2.01 1.58
N THR A 518 -70.79 -2.71 0.69
CA THR A 518 -70.05 -3.99 0.70
C THR A 518 -69.30 -4.10 -0.64
N GLU A 519 -68.01 -4.47 -0.62
CA GLU A 519 -67.33 -5.56 -1.36
C GLU A 519 -67.53 -5.84 -2.89
N PRO A 520 -66.70 -6.70 -3.54
CA PRO A 520 -65.90 -6.31 -4.70
C PRO A 520 -66.33 -7.00 -6.00
N LYS A 521 -65.70 -6.64 -7.13
CA LYS A 521 -65.77 -7.41 -8.36
C LYS A 521 -64.41 -7.66 -8.98
N ASP A 522 -64.02 -8.93 -8.93
CA ASP A 522 -63.09 -9.60 -9.84
C ASP A 522 -63.39 -9.27 -11.30
N THR A 523 -62.34 -9.01 -12.08
CA THR A 523 -62.27 -9.52 -13.46
C THR A 523 -60.82 -9.76 -13.86
N THR A 524 -60.43 -11.04 -13.75
CA THR A 524 -59.59 -11.83 -14.65
C THR A 524 -59.08 -11.14 -15.93
N THR A 525 -57.75 -11.05 -16.12
CA THR A 525 -57.05 -11.63 -17.30
C THR A 525 -55.53 -11.70 -17.04
N ALA A 526 -54.95 -12.88 -17.28
CA ALA A 526 -53.52 -13.16 -17.43
C ALA A 526 -53.20 -13.35 -18.93
N PRO A 527 -52.00 -13.77 -19.35
CA PRO A 527 -50.63 -13.46 -18.90
C PRO A 527 -49.77 -12.93 -20.08
N GLU A 528 -48.55 -12.44 -19.82
CA GLU A 528 -47.48 -12.59 -20.83
C GLU A 528 -46.10 -12.72 -20.17
N GLU A 529 -45.51 -13.89 -20.41
CA GLU A 529 -44.10 -14.22 -20.31
C GLU A 529 -43.26 -13.25 -21.15
N ASN A 530 -42.11 -12.82 -20.62
CA ASN A 530 -40.92 -12.80 -21.47
C ASN A 530 -39.64 -12.99 -20.67
N GLN A 531 -38.92 -14.05 -21.06
CA GLN A 531 -37.53 -14.36 -20.73
C GLN A 531 -36.63 -13.90 -21.89
N GLY A 532 -35.35 -13.65 -21.59
CA GLY A 532 -34.26 -13.45 -22.55
C GLY A 532 -33.64 -12.05 -22.41
N GLU A 533 -32.34 -11.86 -22.16
CA GLU A 533 -31.13 -12.71 -22.25
C GLU A 533 -30.20 -12.47 -21.05
#